data_AF-A0A414STE4-F1
#
_entry.id   AF-A0A414STE4-F1
#
_cell.length_a   1.000
_cell.length_b   1.000
_cell.length_c   1.000
_cell.angle_alpha   90.00
_cell.angle_beta   90.00
_cell.angle_gamma   90.00
#
_symmetry.space_group_name_H-M   'P 1'
#
loop_
_entity.id
_entity.type
_entity.pdbx_description
1 polymer ?
#
loop_
_entity_poly.entity_id
_entity_poly.type
_entity_poly.pdbx_seq_one_letter_code
_entity_poly.pdbx_strand_id
1 'polypeptide(L)'
;MAIVITNGTYCICLNENGKHRKTEDINKAIQYDSINQAKKYLWAHQDRKTQGYYIYDTEKDQVIWKQVVQRKHRSAMTREMLYKQYDGRCQLCGKKLTLDNMTLDHIVPLNLGGADRLENIQIACFACNQLKKNILPEDFLNRVTNVFMHQMEKKCRHNLQWKCIKRLLKTLG
;
A
#
# COMPACT_ATOMS: atom_id res chain seq x y z
N MET A 1 -17.65 23.73 2.21
CA MET A 1 -17.02 22.51 2.75
C MET A 1 -17.20 21.38 1.75
N ALA A 2 -16.20 21.16 0.89
CA ALA A 2 -16.22 20.04 -0.05
C ALA A 2 -15.54 18.82 0.60
N ILE A 3 -16.35 17.92 1.14
CA ILE A 3 -15.85 16.65 1.67
C ILE A 3 -15.82 15.63 0.54
N VAL A 4 -14.70 14.94 0.36
CA VAL A 4 -14.55 13.90 -0.67
C VAL A 4 -14.09 12.58 -0.05
N ILE A 5 -14.31 11.49 -0.78
CA ILE A 5 -13.81 10.16 -0.43
C ILE A 5 -12.67 9.82 -1.37
N THR A 6 -11.46 9.63 -0.83
CA THR A 6 -10.23 9.43 -1.61
C THR A 6 -9.30 8.41 -0.95
N ASN A 7 -8.43 7.77 -1.72
CA ASN A 7 -7.32 6.97 -1.20
C ASN A 7 -5.95 7.66 -1.35
N GLY A 8 -5.94 8.93 -1.78
CA GLY A 8 -4.73 9.73 -2.01
C GLY A 8 -4.32 9.84 -3.49
N THR A 9 -4.75 8.89 -4.33
CA THR A 9 -4.55 8.93 -5.78
C THR A 9 -5.86 9.12 -6.51
N TYR A 10 -6.90 8.42 -6.07
CA TYR A 10 -8.22 8.41 -6.70
C TYR A 10 -9.30 8.88 -5.73
N CYS A 11 -10.16 9.76 -6.22
CA CYS A 11 -11.43 10.10 -5.60
C CYS A 11 -12.57 9.25 -6.18
N ILE A 12 -13.64 9.09 -5.43
CA ILE A 12 -14.87 8.45 -5.91
C ILE A 12 -15.71 9.48 -6.66
N CYS A 13 -16.14 9.16 -7.88
CA CYS A 13 -17.04 9.96 -8.71
C CYS A 13 -18.26 9.13 -9.17
N LEU A 14 -19.25 9.78 -9.79
CA LEU A 14 -20.34 9.10 -10.51
C LEU A 14 -20.14 9.27 -12.02
N ASN A 15 -20.50 8.25 -12.80
CA ASN A 15 -20.64 8.40 -14.25
C ASN A 15 -22.03 8.97 -14.62
N GLU A 16 -22.24 9.21 -15.91
CA GLU A 16 -23.50 9.75 -16.46
C GLU A 16 -24.75 8.93 -16.08
N ASN A 17 -24.57 7.63 -15.82
CA ASN A 17 -25.64 6.71 -15.43
C ASN A 17 -25.78 6.56 -13.90
N GLY A 18 -25.16 7.44 -13.10
CA GLY A 18 -25.22 7.40 -11.64
C GLY A 18 -24.48 6.23 -10.99
N LYS A 19 -23.62 5.51 -11.72
CA LYS A 19 -22.77 4.42 -11.18
C LYS A 19 -21.45 4.97 -10.67
N HIS A 20 -20.99 4.47 -9.52
CA HIS A 20 -19.71 4.87 -8.95
C HIS A 20 -18.51 4.49 -9.83
N ARG A 21 -17.54 5.39 -9.92
CA ARG A 21 -16.26 5.27 -10.62
C ARG A 21 -15.13 5.90 -9.79
N LYS A 22 -13.90 5.72 -10.24
CA LYS A 22 -12.68 6.31 -9.67
C LYS A 22 -12.15 7.37 -10.63
N THR A 23 -11.64 8.47 -10.10
CA THR A 23 -11.02 9.55 -10.89
C THR A 23 -9.84 10.14 -10.15
N GLU A 24 -8.81 10.58 -10.85
CA GLU A 24 -7.65 11.30 -10.27
C GLU A 24 -7.95 12.80 -10.09
N ASP A 25 -8.96 13.31 -10.79
CA ASP A 25 -9.38 14.71 -10.73
C ASP A 25 -10.35 14.93 -9.56
N ILE A 26 -9.85 15.59 -8.51
CA ILE A 26 -10.62 15.87 -7.29
C ILE A 26 -11.87 16.72 -7.57
N ASN A 27 -11.86 17.53 -8.63
CA ASN A 27 -13.01 18.37 -8.99
C ASN A 27 -14.18 17.55 -9.54
N LYS A 28 -13.91 16.33 -10.04
CA LYS A 28 -14.92 15.39 -10.52
C LYS A 28 -15.41 14.44 -9.42
N ALA A 29 -14.86 14.54 -8.21
CA ALA A 29 -15.26 13.71 -7.08
C ALA A 29 -16.69 14.03 -6.63
N ILE A 30 -17.37 13.02 -6.07
CA ILE A 30 -18.60 13.26 -5.30
C ILE A 30 -18.23 14.12 -4.10
N GLN A 31 -18.89 15.27 -3.97
CA GLN A 31 -18.78 16.13 -2.82
C GLN A 31 -19.93 15.84 -1.85
N TYR A 32 -19.61 15.80 -0.56
CA TYR A 32 -20.55 15.58 0.52
C TYR A 32 -20.64 16.84 1.38
N ASP A 33 -21.85 17.18 1.83
CA ASP A 33 -22.06 18.35 2.70
C ASP A 33 -21.65 18.07 4.15
N SER A 34 -21.53 16.79 4.51
CA SER A 34 -21.15 16.38 5.86
C SER A 34 -20.39 15.06 5.90
N ILE A 35 -19.61 14.89 6.96
CA ILE A 35 -18.88 13.65 7.25
C ILE A 35 -19.85 12.46 7.35
N ASN A 36 -21.06 12.67 7.85
CA ASN A 36 -22.05 11.61 8.04
C ASN A 36 -22.60 11.09 6.70
N GLN A 37 -22.80 11.97 5.71
CA GLN A 37 -23.17 11.53 4.36
C GLN A 37 -22.06 10.69 3.72
N ALA A 38 -20.81 11.16 3.83
CA ALA A 38 -19.64 10.43 3.31
C ALA A 38 -19.44 9.09 4.03
N LYS A 39 -19.63 9.03 5.36
CA LYS A 39 -19.59 7.77 6.14
C LYS A 39 -20.69 6.81 5.70
N LYS A 40 -21.92 7.30 5.50
CA LYS A 40 -23.04 6.48 5.03
C LYS A 40 -22.74 5.86 3.68
N TYR A 41 -22.10 6.61 2.78
CA TYR A 41 -21.62 6.08 1.50
C TYR A 41 -20.59 4.96 1.70
N LEU A 42 -19.54 5.20 2.50
CA LEU A 42 -18.52 4.18 2.79
C LEU A 42 -19.10 2.92 3.47
N TRP A 43 -20.05 3.10 4.39
CA TRP A 43 -20.73 1.98 5.05
C TRP A 43 -21.65 1.20 4.11
N ALA A 44 -22.35 1.87 3.20
CA ALA A 44 -23.16 1.21 2.18
C ALA A 44 -22.31 0.47 1.14
N HIS A 45 -21.03 0.82 1.01
CA HIS A 45 -20.12 0.29 0.01
C HIS A 45 -18.86 -0.30 0.63
N GLN A 46 -18.98 -1.09 1.69
CA GLN A 46 -17.87 -1.89 2.26
C GLN A 46 -17.45 -3.07 1.37
N ASP A 47 -17.44 -2.87 0.06
CA ASP A 47 -16.90 -3.83 -0.88
C ASP A 47 -15.37 -3.67 -1.01
N ARG A 48 -14.72 -4.58 -1.75
CA ARG A 48 -13.26 -4.53 -1.97
C ARG A 48 -12.80 -3.23 -2.67
N LYS A 49 -13.72 -2.41 -3.20
CA LYS A 49 -13.37 -1.28 -4.09
C LYS A 49 -13.15 0.04 -3.35
N THR A 50 -13.84 0.25 -2.23
CA THR A 50 -13.68 1.44 -1.37
C THR A 50 -12.76 1.19 -0.16
N GLN A 51 -12.32 -0.04 -0.01
CA GLN A 51 -11.34 -0.42 0.98
C GLN A 51 -10.04 0.42 0.83
N GLY A 52 -9.74 1.23 1.85
CA GLY A 52 -8.63 2.19 1.86
C GLY A 52 -8.96 3.63 1.60
N TYR A 53 -10.18 3.89 1.16
CA TYR A 53 -10.65 5.24 1.03
C TYR A 53 -10.90 5.82 2.42
N TYR A 54 -10.57 7.10 2.55
CA TYR A 54 -10.78 7.92 3.71
C TYR A 54 -11.54 9.17 3.29
N ILE A 55 -12.16 9.80 4.29
CA ILE A 55 -12.89 11.03 4.10
C ILE A 55 -11.89 12.18 4.27
N TYR A 56 -11.83 13.04 3.27
CA TYR A 56 -10.91 14.16 3.15
C TYR A 56 -11.69 15.46 3.05
N ASP A 57 -11.23 16.48 3.77
CA ASP A 57 -11.74 17.84 3.70
C ASP A 57 -10.81 18.64 2.80
N THR A 58 -11.29 19.02 1.61
CA THR A 58 -10.47 19.72 0.62
C THR A 58 -10.24 21.19 0.97
N GLU A 59 -11.08 21.79 1.82
CA GLU A 59 -10.91 23.18 2.25
C GLU A 59 -9.87 23.30 3.35
N LYS A 60 -9.87 22.35 4.29
CA LYS A 60 -8.90 22.29 5.40
C LYS A 60 -7.65 21.48 5.08
N ASP A 61 -7.59 20.90 3.89
CA ASP A 61 -6.49 20.07 3.40
C ASP A 61 -6.10 18.95 4.38
N GLN A 62 -7.10 18.23 4.90
CA GLN A 62 -6.86 17.22 5.94
C GLN A 62 -7.78 15.99 5.86
N VAL A 63 -7.26 14.87 6.37
CA VAL A 63 -8.05 13.66 6.57
C VAL A 63 -8.93 13.83 7.80
N ILE A 64 -10.25 13.80 7.61
CA ILE A 64 -11.23 13.99 8.69
C ILE A 64 -11.82 12.68 9.23
N TRP A 65 -11.76 11.61 8.45
CA TRP A 65 -12.09 10.27 8.95
C TRP A 65 -11.42 9.19 8.13
N LYS A 66 -11.00 8.12 8.81
CA LYS A 66 -10.45 6.94 8.18
C LYS A 66 -10.90 5.72 8.96
N GLN A 67 -11.22 4.65 8.26
CA GLN A 67 -11.55 3.40 8.92
C GLN A 67 -10.30 2.88 9.65
N VAL A 68 -10.39 2.77 10.98
CA VAL A 68 -9.36 2.13 11.78
C VAL A 68 -9.53 0.63 11.63
N VAL A 69 -8.74 0.02 10.75
CA VAL A 69 -8.69 -1.44 10.65
C VAL A 69 -7.80 -1.96 11.77
N GLN A 70 -8.40 -2.63 12.75
CA GLN A 70 -7.65 -3.29 13.81
C GLN A 70 -6.93 -4.53 13.25
N ARG A 71 -5.65 -4.68 13.61
CA ARG A 71 -4.87 -5.87 13.29
C ARG A 71 -5.36 -7.04 14.13
N LYS A 72 -5.83 -8.11 13.50
CA LYS A 72 -6.15 -9.35 14.18
C LYS A 72 -4.88 -10.09 14.56
N HIS A 73 -4.83 -10.56 15.80
CA HIS A 73 -3.86 -11.57 16.19
C HIS A 73 -4.10 -12.85 15.37
N ARG A 74 -3.02 -13.48 14.90
CA ARG A 74 -3.09 -14.73 14.11
C ARG A 74 -2.62 -15.90 14.96
N SER A 75 -3.35 -17.01 14.90
CA SER A 75 -3.01 -18.21 15.68
C SER A 75 -1.68 -18.81 15.22
N ALA A 76 -1.07 -19.65 16.08
CA ALA A 76 0.13 -20.40 15.73
C ALA A 76 -0.08 -21.27 14.48
N MET A 77 -1.25 -21.91 14.35
CA MET A 77 -1.61 -22.70 13.18
C MET A 77 -1.65 -21.88 11.89
N THR A 78 -2.24 -20.67 11.92
CA THR A 78 -2.23 -19.76 10.76
C THR A 78 -0.82 -19.32 10.40
N ARG A 79 0.01 -19.03 11.41
CA ARG A 79 1.42 -18.68 11.21
C ARG A 79 2.17 -19.83 10.54
N GLU A 80 2.01 -21.06 11.02
CA GLU A 80 2.66 -22.24 10.46
C GLU A 80 2.22 -22.52 9.01
N MET A 81 0.93 -22.37 8.73
CA MET A 81 0.39 -22.49 7.38
C MET A 81 1.04 -21.48 6.41
N LEU A 82 1.09 -20.20 6.79
CA LEU A 82 1.74 -19.16 5.99
C LEU A 82 3.23 -19.43 5.80
N TYR A 83 3.91 -19.92 6.84
CA TYR A 83 5.31 -20.30 6.75
C TYR A 83 5.54 -21.38 5.68
N LYS A 84 4.75 -22.45 5.70
CA LYS A 84 4.84 -23.54 4.72
C LYS A 84 4.49 -23.05 3.31
N GLN A 85 3.45 -22.23 3.18
CA GLN A 85 3.02 -21.65 1.89
C GLN A 85 4.15 -20.86 1.21
N TYR A 86 4.97 -20.15 1.99
CA TYR A 86 6.02 -19.27 1.49
C TYR A 86 7.43 -19.87 1.58
N ASP A 87 7.56 -21.20 1.69
CA ASP A 87 8.84 -21.93 1.82
C ASP A 87 9.74 -21.38 2.95
N GLY A 88 9.14 -20.84 4.01
CA GLY A 88 9.86 -20.19 5.09
C GLY A 88 10.78 -19.05 4.64
N ARG A 89 10.47 -18.35 3.54
CA ARG A 89 11.29 -17.25 3.01
C ARG A 89 10.59 -15.92 3.10
N CYS A 90 11.34 -14.88 3.47
CA CYS A 90 10.88 -13.51 3.44
C CYS A 90 10.43 -13.15 2.02
N GLN A 91 9.18 -12.73 1.87
CA GLN A 91 8.62 -12.37 0.56
C GLN A 91 9.14 -11.03 0.01
N LEU A 92 9.88 -10.27 0.82
CA LEU A 92 10.49 -9.00 0.41
C LEU A 92 11.96 -9.12 0.01
N CYS A 93 12.70 -10.14 0.50
CA CYS A 93 14.14 -10.26 0.24
C CYS A 93 14.66 -11.68 0.03
N GLY A 94 13.81 -12.71 0.11
CA GLY A 94 14.18 -14.12 -0.10
C GLY A 94 14.96 -14.78 1.03
N LYS A 95 15.32 -14.06 2.11
CA LYS A 95 16.04 -14.62 3.26
C LYS A 95 15.22 -15.74 3.91
N LYS A 96 15.86 -16.88 4.20
CA LYS A 96 15.27 -17.96 5.01
C LYS A 96 14.95 -17.47 6.42
N LEU A 97 13.78 -17.87 6.91
CA LEU A 97 13.21 -17.53 8.20
C LEU A 97 12.99 -18.80 9.02
N THR A 98 12.80 -18.62 10.31
CA THR A 98 12.21 -19.63 11.21
C THR A 98 10.80 -19.18 11.57
N LEU A 99 9.98 -20.09 12.10
CA LEU A 99 8.65 -19.74 12.60
C LEU A 99 8.66 -18.62 13.66
N ASP A 100 9.73 -18.57 14.46
CA ASP A 100 9.90 -17.60 15.53
C ASP A 100 10.35 -16.22 15.03
N ASN A 101 11.22 -16.17 14.02
CA ASN A 101 11.75 -14.92 13.51
C ASN A 101 10.95 -14.31 12.35
N MET A 102 9.96 -15.05 11.83
CA MET A 102 9.06 -14.51 10.81
C MET A 102 8.03 -13.54 11.42
N THR A 103 7.82 -12.46 10.69
CA THR A 103 6.77 -11.48 10.96
C THR A 103 5.70 -11.57 9.89
N LEU A 104 4.48 -11.12 10.22
CA LEU A 104 3.39 -10.98 9.26
C LEU A 104 3.37 -9.54 8.76
N ASP A 105 3.39 -9.37 7.44
CA ASP A 105 3.29 -8.08 6.76
C ASP A 105 2.00 -8.05 5.92
N HIS A 106 1.34 -6.89 5.91
CA HIS A 106 0.21 -6.66 5.01
C HIS A 106 0.76 -6.19 3.67
N ILE A 107 0.52 -6.94 2.59
CA ILE A 107 1.02 -6.62 1.24
C ILE A 107 0.62 -5.18 0.88
N VAL A 108 -0.68 -4.89 0.93
CA VAL A 108 -1.23 -3.53 0.99
C VAL A 108 -1.38 -3.15 2.46
N PRO A 109 -0.73 -2.08 2.95
CA PRO A 109 -0.84 -1.65 4.35
C PRO A 109 -2.27 -1.32 4.77
N LEU A 110 -2.67 -1.65 6.00
CA LEU A 110 -4.02 -1.37 6.51
C LEU A 110 -4.40 0.11 6.41
N ASN A 111 -3.47 1.01 6.70
CA ASN A 111 -3.69 2.44 6.59
C ASN A 111 -3.71 2.93 5.14
N LEU A 112 -3.42 2.11 4.13
CA LEU A 112 -3.63 2.43 2.71
C LEU A 112 -4.80 1.62 2.13
N GLY A 113 -5.59 0.98 2.98
CA GLY A 113 -6.70 0.13 2.53
C GLY A 113 -6.42 -1.33 2.47
N GLY A 114 -5.33 -1.82 3.04
CA GLY A 114 -5.14 -3.24 3.22
C GLY A 114 -6.33 -3.90 3.91
N ALA A 115 -6.76 -5.04 3.39
CA ALA A 115 -7.64 -5.92 4.15
C ALA A 115 -6.84 -6.67 5.20
N ASP A 116 -7.40 -6.83 6.39
CA ASP A 116 -6.85 -7.77 7.36
C ASP A 116 -7.36 -9.20 7.08
N ARG A 117 -7.08 -9.70 5.87
CA ARG A 117 -7.44 -11.04 5.40
C ARG A 117 -6.18 -11.77 4.94
N LEU A 118 -6.21 -13.10 4.96
CA LEU A 118 -5.04 -13.94 4.69
C LEU A 118 -4.44 -13.68 3.30
N GLU A 119 -5.26 -13.32 2.31
CA GLU A 119 -4.79 -13.04 0.95
C GLU A 119 -3.93 -11.77 0.86
N ASN A 120 -4.05 -10.88 1.85
CA ASN A 120 -3.24 -9.66 1.97
C ASN A 120 -2.11 -9.83 2.99
N ILE A 121 -1.86 -11.03 3.52
CA ILE A 121 -0.77 -11.31 4.45
C ILE A 121 0.36 -12.05 3.73
N GLN A 122 1.59 -11.56 3.91
CA GLN A 122 2.81 -12.26 3.53
C GLN A 122 3.72 -12.44 4.75
N ILE A 123 4.68 -13.37 4.67
CA ILE A 123 5.74 -13.48 5.68
C ILE A 123 6.94 -12.60 5.31
N ALA A 124 7.48 -11.90 6.29
CA ALA A 124 8.65 -11.03 6.11
C ALA A 124 9.62 -11.16 7.29
N CYS A 125 10.91 -10.90 7.04
CA CYS A 125 11.85 -10.70 8.13
C CYS A 125 11.57 -9.34 8.81
N PHE A 126 11.95 -9.21 10.08
CA PHE A 126 11.76 -7.97 10.84
C PHE A 126 12.33 -6.74 10.13
N ALA A 127 13.55 -6.83 9.60
CA ALA A 127 14.21 -5.71 8.93
C ALA A 127 13.46 -5.24 7.67
N CYS A 128 13.01 -6.17 6.82
CA CYS A 128 12.26 -5.81 5.61
C CYS A 128 10.88 -5.26 5.94
N ASN A 129 10.18 -5.86 6.91
CA ASN A 129 8.88 -5.37 7.36
C ASN A 129 9.00 -3.92 7.89
N GLN A 130 10.03 -3.65 8.70
CA GLN A 130 10.34 -2.30 9.20
C GLN A 130 10.80 -1.32 8.12
N LEU A 131 11.40 -1.80 7.03
CA LEU A 131 11.81 -0.95 5.90
C LEU A 131 10.61 -0.59 5.01
N LYS A 132 9.72 -1.55 4.76
CA LYS A 132 8.48 -1.37 4.01
C LYS A 132 7.52 -0.43 4.75
N LYS A 133 7.29 -0.66 6.05
CA LYS A 133 6.33 0.10 6.85
C LYS A 133 4.96 0.14 6.16
N ASN A 134 4.43 1.34 5.97
CA ASN A 134 3.09 1.62 5.48
C ASN A 134 3.12 2.15 4.04
N ILE A 135 3.91 1.54 3.15
CA ILE A 135 3.94 1.88 1.72
C ILE A 135 3.52 0.68 0.85
N LEU A 136 3.11 0.95 -0.38
CA LEU A 136 2.71 -0.08 -1.32
C LEU A 136 3.93 -0.90 -1.81
N PRO A 137 3.73 -2.12 -2.34
CA PRO A 137 4.81 -2.93 -2.90
C PRO A 137 5.64 -2.20 -3.96
N GLU A 138 4.98 -1.41 -4.81
CA GLU A 138 5.63 -0.60 -5.84
C GLU A 138 6.51 0.50 -5.24
N ASP A 139 5.99 1.26 -4.28
CA ASP A 139 6.75 2.29 -3.56
C ASP A 139 7.96 1.70 -2.83
N PHE A 140 7.80 0.50 -2.28
CA PHE A 140 8.88 -0.22 -1.63
C PHE A 140 9.98 -0.60 -2.63
N LEU A 141 9.60 -1.16 -3.78
CA LEU A 141 10.55 -1.48 -4.85
C LEU A 141 11.27 -0.23 -5.33
N ASN A 142 10.54 0.86 -5.60
CA ASN A 142 11.12 2.14 -6.00
C ASN A 142 12.12 2.66 -4.97
N ARG A 143 11.79 2.58 -3.68
CA ARG A 143 12.70 2.96 -2.59
C ARG A 143 13.98 2.11 -2.60
N VAL A 144 13.86 0.78 -2.70
CA VAL A 144 15.01 -0.13 -2.73
C VAL A 144 15.88 0.14 -3.96
N THR A 145 15.28 0.30 -5.13
CA THR A 145 15.96 0.64 -6.38
C THR A 145 16.69 1.97 -6.27
N ASN A 146 16.07 3.02 -5.75
CA ASN A 146 16.69 4.32 -5.58
C ASN A 146 17.92 4.26 -4.65
N VAL A 147 17.81 3.53 -3.54
CA VAL A 147 18.94 3.29 -2.63
C VAL A 147 20.05 2.54 -3.36
N PHE A 148 19.74 1.45 -4.06
CA PHE A 148 20.71 0.68 -4.84
C PHE A 148 21.43 1.56 -5.86
N MET A 149 20.69 2.31 -6.68
CA MET A 149 21.24 3.18 -7.71
C MET A 149 22.19 4.23 -7.13
N HIS A 150 21.82 4.84 -6.00
CA HIS A 150 22.69 5.81 -5.32
C HIS A 150 23.97 5.17 -4.78
N GLN A 151 23.88 4.01 -4.12
CA GLN A 151 25.04 3.31 -3.56
C GLN A 151 26.00 2.85 -4.67
N MET A 152 25.47 2.34 -5.78
CA MET A 152 26.26 1.95 -6.94
C MET A 152 26.92 3.14 -7.62
N GLU A 153 26.25 4.28 -7.71
CA GLU A 153 26.86 5.51 -8.23
C GLU A 153 28.05 5.93 -7.35
N LYS A 154 27.89 5.95 -6.02
CA LYS A 154 28.99 6.30 -5.12
C LYS A 154 30.20 5.38 -5.26
N LYS A 155 29.98 4.07 -5.40
CA LYS A 155 31.06 3.07 -5.48
C LYS A 155 31.70 2.98 -6.86
N CYS A 156 30.91 3.10 -7.92
CA CYS A 156 31.30 2.68 -9.27
C CYS A 156 31.16 3.79 -10.33
N ARG A 157 31.03 5.08 -9.96
CA ARG A 157 30.83 6.19 -10.93
C ARG A 157 31.78 6.20 -12.13
N HIS A 158 33.03 5.78 -11.92
CA HIS A 158 34.07 5.81 -12.96
C HIS A 158 34.17 4.50 -13.75
N ASN A 159 33.48 3.44 -13.32
CA ASN A 159 33.47 2.15 -14.00
C ASN A 159 32.60 2.22 -15.27
N LEU A 160 33.18 1.89 -16.43
CA LEU A 160 32.48 1.90 -17.72
C LEU A 160 31.33 0.88 -17.78
N GLN A 161 31.48 -0.30 -17.19
CA GLN A 161 30.40 -1.29 -17.10
C GLN A 161 29.23 -0.73 -16.30
N TRP A 162 29.47 -0.04 -15.19
CA TRP A 162 28.41 0.62 -14.43
C TRP A 162 27.70 1.68 -15.27
N LYS A 163 28.43 2.50 -16.03
CA LYS A 163 27.82 3.50 -16.94
C LYS A 163 26.89 2.82 -17.97
N CYS A 164 27.28 1.67 -18.51
CA CYS A 164 26.44 0.89 -19.43
C CYS A 164 25.21 0.31 -18.71
N ILE A 165 25.41 -0.38 -17.58
CA ILE A 165 24.34 -1.01 -16.80
C ILE A 165 23.32 0.03 -16.33
N LYS A 166 23.78 1.17 -15.82
CA LYS A 166 22.92 2.28 -15.37
C LYS A 166 22.01 2.80 -16.49
N ARG A 167 22.49 2.86 -17.73
CA ARG A 167 21.65 3.24 -18.88
C ARG A 167 20.56 2.20 -19.13
N LEU A 168 20.91 0.91 -19.11
CA LEU A 168 19.96 -0.19 -19.30
C LEU A 168 18.91 -0.26 -18.18
N LEU A 169 19.32 -0.08 -16.93
CA LEU A 169 18.39 -0.09 -15.78
C LEU A 169 17.38 1.06 -15.85
N LYS A 170 17.78 2.24 -16.37
CA LYS A 170 16.88 3.38 -16.56
C LYS A 170 15.87 3.22 -17.69
N THR A 171 16.08 2.28 -18.60
CA THR A 171 15.15 1.99 -19.70
C THR A 171 14.15 0.88 -19.37
N LEU A 172 14.33 0.20 -18.24
CA LEU A 172 13.49 -0.93 -17.81
C LEU A 172 12.38 -0.53 -16.81
N GLY A 173 12.43 0.69 -16.27
CA GLY A 173 11.40 1.27 -15.39
C GLY A 173 10.70 2.43 -16.08
#